data_AF-A0A350C2X4-F1
#
_entry.id   AF-A0A350C2X4-F1
#
_cell.length_a   1.000
_cell.length_b   1.000
_cell.length_c   1.000
_cell.angle_alpha   90.00
_cell.angle_beta   90.00
_cell.angle_gamma   90.00
#
_symmetry.space_group_name_H-M   'P 1'
#
loop_
_entity.id
_entity.type
_entity.pdbx_description
1 polymer ?
#
loop_
_entity_poly.entity_id
_entity_poly.type
_entity_poly.pdbx_seq_one_letter_code
_entity_poly.pdbx_strand_id
1 'polypeptide(L)'
;MATKSTAKESAKSSKKTQAQNILKTNLPPVVFLSKVDKLNRLTTGKLAKPGFFGQKAKNPSSDSFDDQELEYDYTSIPGAVRNLTTQWDKINQKWAWYGTYNDLHRIGEALSLRDPKTGNIIMPEEKSLTNPSDPFLNHHDFFASTFMRGGKIALHADIPLEEFFIRTYMGNPEIKNPMLNQSSITVAGAELAIWSPQTETKIRKEKVEEEDSAIEFLRNMSVDRQLHIAQIMQPTSFDELTGDNELLYMELRDGCAKNTAKSSKFGGSTWQSRFLQLAQMKDAELHTMAQIIDAKSKRAFTRKEGVYHLGGLKLENTKNDNDLISYFMNPKNMDMWDKIVDFLENFEK
;
A
#
# COMPACT_ATOMS: atom_id res chain seq x y z
N MET A 1 19.49 -32.95 55.24
CA MET A 1 20.53 -32.34 54.40
C MET A 1 19.94 -32.14 53.01
N ALA A 2 19.73 -30.88 52.62
CA ALA A 2 19.03 -30.51 51.40
C ALA A 2 20.04 -30.08 50.33
N THR A 3 20.03 -30.72 49.17
CA THR A 3 20.64 -30.21 47.94
C THR A 3 19.53 -29.66 47.04
N LYS A 4 19.47 -28.34 46.91
CA LYS A 4 18.62 -27.62 45.95
C LYS A 4 19.47 -26.61 45.20
N SER A 5 19.17 -26.49 43.90
CA SER A 5 19.38 -25.31 43.05
C SER A 5 20.75 -25.11 42.39
N THR A 6 20.88 -25.59 41.15
CA THR A 6 21.71 -24.96 40.07
C THR A 6 21.40 -25.57 38.68
N ALA A 7 20.11 -25.74 38.33
CA ALA A 7 19.75 -26.23 36.99
C ALA A 7 18.57 -25.49 36.33
N LYS A 8 18.11 -24.37 36.92
CA LYS A 8 16.92 -23.65 36.42
C LYS A 8 17.19 -22.26 35.83
N GLU A 9 18.42 -21.77 35.88
CA GLU A 9 18.79 -20.45 35.33
C GLU A 9 19.41 -20.50 33.93
N SER A 10 20.05 -21.60 33.53
CA SER A 10 20.66 -21.71 32.19
C SER A 10 19.67 -21.95 31.04
N ALA A 11 18.50 -22.53 31.33
CA ALA A 11 17.48 -22.82 30.29
C ALA A 11 16.50 -21.67 30.02
N LYS A 12 16.41 -20.67 30.91
CA LYS A 12 15.59 -19.46 30.70
C LYS A 12 16.34 -18.35 29.98
N SER A 13 17.67 -18.33 30.06
CA SER A 13 18.52 -17.38 29.33
C SER A 13 18.63 -17.72 27.83
N SER A 14 18.67 -19.00 27.47
CA SER A 14 18.80 -19.43 26.07
C SER A 14 17.51 -19.27 25.25
N LYS A 15 16.34 -19.42 25.88
CA LYS A 15 15.03 -19.25 25.20
C LYS A 15 14.57 -17.79 25.09
N LYS A 16 15.02 -16.89 25.99
CA LYS A 16 14.73 -15.45 25.85
C LYS A 16 15.59 -14.77 24.79
N THR A 17 16.80 -15.29 24.53
CA THR A 17 17.72 -14.75 23.51
C THR A 17 17.38 -15.26 22.10
N GLN A 18 16.63 -16.35 21.97
CA GLN A 18 16.07 -16.80 20.68
C GLN A 18 14.71 -16.18 20.32
N ALA A 19 14.08 -15.45 21.24
CA ALA A 19 12.75 -14.87 21.07
C ALA A 19 12.75 -13.33 20.94
N GLN A 20 13.92 -12.71 20.77
CA GLN A 20 14.04 -11.29 20.44
C GLN A 20 14.96 -11.16 19.22
N ASN A 21 14.42 -10.54 18.16
CA ASN A 21 15.08 -10.15 16.89
C ASN A 21 15.24 -11.19 15.78
N ILE A 22 14.15 -11.89 15.43
CA ILE A 22 13.93 -12.26 14.04
C ILE A 22 12.53 -11.78 13.62
N LEU A 23 12.40 -10.47 13.39
CA LEU A 23 11.47 -9.98 12.38
C LEU A 23 12.04 -10.47 11.03
N LYS A 24 11.74 -11.72 10.70
CA LYS A 24 11.99 -12.28 9.39
C LYS A 24 11.12 -11.48 8.43
N THR A 25 11.68 -10.44 7.81
CA THR A 25 11.18 -10.00 6.51
C THR A 25 11.43 -11.16 5.57
N ASN A 26 10.49 -12.12 5.49
CA ASN A 26 10.61 -13.30 4.64
C ASN A 26 10.69 -12.82 3.18
N LEU A 27 11.91 -12.62 2.68
CA LEU A 27 12.13 -12.38 1.28
C LEU A 27 11.68 -13.64 0.52
N PRO A 28 10.94 -13.51 -0.57
CA PRO A 28 10.70 -14.65 -1.43
C PRO A 28 12.05 -15.16 -2.00
N PRO A 29 12.18 -16.46 -2.23
CA PRO A 29 13.45 -17.09 -2.61
C PRO A 29 13.99 -16.56 -3.94
N VAL A 30 13.10 -16.20 -4.86
CA VAL A 30 13.44 -15.59 -6.14
C VAL A 30 12.58 -14.36 -6.37
N VAL A 31 13.25 -13.30 -6.79
CA VAL A 31 12.68 -12.01 -7.13
C VAL A 31 13.15 -11.61 -8.52
N PHE A 32 12.27 -11.04 -9.31
CA PHE A 32 12.60 -10.43 -10.57
C PHE A 32 12.59 -8.93 -10.42
N LEU A 33 13.66 -8.29 -10.89
CA LEU A 33 13.71 -6.86 -11.13
C LEU A 33 13.59 -6.64 -12.64
N SER A 34 12.60 -5.87 -13.06
CA SER A 34 12.34 -5.62 -14.48
C SER A 34 12.00 -4.16 -14.75
N LYS A 35 12.41 -3.68 -15.92
CA LYS A 35 11.95 -2.42 -16.48
C LYS A 35 10.47 -2.53 -16.85
N VAL A 36 9.70 -1.52 -16.47
CA VAL A 36 8.34 -1.25 -16.89
C VAL A 36 8.43 -0.13 -17.92
N ASP A 37 8.16 -0.43 -19.17
CA ASP A 37 8.10 0.59 -20.21
C ASP A 37 6.87 1.48 -19.98
N LYS A 38 7.07 2.81 -19.90
CA LYS A 38 5.98 3.74 -20.19
C LYS A 38 5.66 3.57 -21.66
N LEU A 39 4.49 3.02 -21.95
CA LEU A 39 3.94 2.90 -23.30
C LEU A 39 3.50 4.28 -23.81
N ASN A 40 4.42 5.24 -23.86
CA ASN A 40 4.24 6.46 -24.63
C ASN A 40 4.85 6.19 -26.00
N ARG A 41 3.99 5.85 -26.96
CA ARG A 41 4.21 5.74 -28.40
C ARG A 41 5.63 6.14 -28.87
N LEU A 42 6.50 5.15 -29.08
CA LEU A 42 7.62 5.29 -30.00
C LEU A 42 7.07 5.29 -31.43
N THR A 43 6.61 6.45 -31.90
CA THR A 43 6.53 6.69 -33.34
C THR A 43 7.96 6.76 -33.89
N THR A 44 8.22 5.81 -34.79
CA THR A 44 9.22 5.78 -35.85
C THR A 44 10.70 5.80 -35.45
N GLY A 45 11.37 4.72 -35.87
CA GLY A 45 12.81 4.53 -35.73
C GLY A 45 13.63 5.70 -36.24
N LYS A 46 14.47 6.23 -35.35
CA LYS A 46 15.70 6.91 -35.71
C LYS A 46 16.82 6.32 -34.86
N LEU A 47 17.80 5.74 -35.55
CA LEU A 47 19.09 5.36 -35.00
C LEU A 47 19.66 6.56 -34.23
N ALA A 48 19.82 6.44 -32.91
CA ALA A 48 20.43 7.46 -32.09
C ALA A 48 21.94 7.49 -32.35
N LYS A 49 22.46 8.64 -32.82
CA LYS A 49 23.90 8.93 -32.79
C LYS A 49 24.32 9.30 -31.36
N PRO A 50 25.53 8.92 -30.91
CA PRO A 50 26.04 9.35 -29.61
C PRO A 50 26.32 10.86 -29.65
N GLY A 51 25.72 11.59 -28.73
CA GLY A 51 25.98 13.01 -28.50
C GLY A 51 26.10 13.26 -27.00
N PHE A 52 26.84 14.30 -26.61
CA PHE A 52 26.81 14.80 -25.24
C PHE A 52 25.48 15.55 -25.03
N PHE A 53 24.74 15.18 -23.99
CA PHE A 53 23.39 15.72 -23.72
C PHE A 53 23.41 16.64 -22.51
N GLY A 54 22.86 17.85 -22.68
CA GLY A 54 22.75 18.87 -21.65
C GLY A 54 21.33 18.98 -21.08
N GLN A 55 21.24 19.51 -19.85
CA GLN A 55 20.01 19.88 -19.15
C GLN A 55 19.10 20.77 -20.01
N LYS A 56 17.79 20.50 -20.01
CA LYS A 56 16.78 21.44 -20.54
C LYS A 56 15.66 21.68 -19.53
N ALA A 57 15.33 22.95 -19.35
CA ALA A 57 14.12 23.37 -18.66
C ALA A 57 12.91 23.14 -19.57
N LYS A 58 11.84 22.56 -19.00
CA LYS A 58 10.64 22.17 -19.74
C LYS A 58 9.70 23.35 -20.04
N ASN A 59 9.77 24.43 -19.25
CA ASN A 59 9.00 25.65 -19.44
C ASN A 59 9.90 26.89 -19.32
N PRO A 60 10.24 27.58 -20.42
CA PRO A 60 11.01 28.82 -20.36
C PRO A 60 10.17 30.06 -20.01
N SER A 61 8.87 29.90 -19.72
CA SER A 61 7.91 31.01 -19.56
C SER A 61 7.36 31.20 -18.14
N SER A 62 7.88 30.51 -17.12
CA SER A 62 7.50 30.77 -15.72
C SER A 62 8.57 31.60 -15.01
N ASP A 63 8.21 32.81 -14.60
CA ASP A 63 9.08 33.74 -13.86
C ASP A 63 9.30 33.32 -12.38
N SER A 64 8.68 32.24 -11.92
CA SER A 64 8.88 31.63 -10.61
C SER A 64 9.97 30.56 -10.67
N PHE A 65 11.01 30.70 -9.84
CA PHE A 65 12.05 29.69 -9.63
C PHE A 65 11.48 28.37 -9.08
N ASP A 66 10.32 28.42 -8.42
CA ASP A 66 9.67 27.27 -7.78
C ASP A 66 8.85 26.40 -8.75
N ASP A 67 8.57 26.86 -9.97
CA ASP A 67 7.76 26.12 -10.99
C ASP A 67 8.60 25.52 -12.13
N GLN A 68 9.93 25.56 -12.01
CA GLN A 68 10.80 24.93 -13.01
C GLN A 68 10.87 23.41 -12.79
N GLU A 69 10.03 22.66 -13.50
CA GLU A 69 10.22 21.22 -13.66
C GLU A 69 11.54 20.95 -14.41
N LEU A 70 12.55 20.47 -13.68
CA LEU A 70 13.82 20.00 -14.22
C LEU A 70 13.64 18.57 -14.76
N GLU A 71 13.81 18.40 -16.07
CA GLU A 71 13.75 17.10 -16.73
C GLU A 71 15.17 16.55 -16.95
N TYR A 72 15.41 15.31 -16.52
CA TYR A 72 16.63 14.57 -16.80
C TYR A 72 16.37 13.57 -17.92
N ASP A 73 17.05 13.74 -19.05
CA ASP A 73 16.97 12.83 -20.19
C ASP A 73 17.71 11.51 -19.88
N TYR A 74 17.00 10.52 -19.34
CA TYR A 74 17.46 9.12 -19.33
C TYR A 74 16.73 8.34 -20.42
N THR A 75 17.30 8.30 -21.64
CA THR A 75 16.77 7.43 -22.69
C THR A 75 17.32 6.01 -22.57
N SER A 76 16.39 5.08 -22.45
CA SER A 76 16.60 3.64 -22.41
C SER A 76 16.92 3.07 -23.80
N ILE A 77 18.15 2.58 -24.00
CA ILE A 77 18.54 1.83 -25.20
C ILE A 77 18.05 0.37 -25.05
N PRO A 78 17.30 -0.19 -26.01
CA PRO A 78 17.04 -1.64 -26.06
C PRO A 78 18.37 -2.41 -26.14
N GLY A 79 18.64 -3.29 -25.17
CA GLY A 79 19.95 -3.94 -24.98
C GLY A 79 20.87 -3.28 -23.95
N ALA A 80 20.43 -2.20 -23.29
CA ALA A 80 21.20 -1.56 -22.22
C ALA A 80 21.44 -2.53 -21.05
N VAL A 81 22.73 -2.69 -20.72
CA VAL A 81 23.19 -3.34 -19.50
C VAL A 81 23.13 -2.30 -18.39
N ARG A 82 22.34 -2.55 -17.34
CA ARG A 82 22.26 -1.66 -16.17
C ARG A 82 22.92 -2.35 -14.99
N ASN A 83 23.90 -1.71 -14.36
CA ASN A 83 24.46 -2.19 -13.10
C ASN A 83 23.44 -2.01 -11.96
N LEU A 84 23.36 -3.02 -11.10
CA LEU A 84 22.67 -2.86 -9.83
C LEU A 84 23.58 -2.14 -8.85
N THR A 85 23.05 -1.13 -8.16
CA THR A 85 23.84 -0.28 -7.26
C THR A 85 23.01 0.11 -6.06
N THR A 86 23.71 0.42 -4.96
CA THR A 86 23.10 1.06 -3.79
C THR A 86 22.65 2.47 -4.15
N GLN A 87 21.57 2.93 -3.51
CA GLN A 87 21.03 4.26 -3.76
C GLN A 87 20.78 5.00 -2.46
N TRP A 88 21.22 6.25 -2.42
CA TRP A 88 20.92 7.16 -1.33
C TRP A 88 19.57 7.82 -1.56
N ASP A 89 18.63 7.59 -0.65
CA ASP A 89 17.34 8.26 -0.63
C ASP A 89 17.50 9.66 -0.03
N LYS A 90 17.59 10.65 -0.91
CA LYS A 90 17.77 12.06 -0.54
C LYS A 90 16.58 12.64 0.23
N ILE A 91 15.37 12.10 0.05
CA ILE A 91 14.18 12.62 0.72
C ILE A 91 14.18 12.15 2.18
N ASN A 92 14.42 10.85 2.39
CA ASN A 92 14.43 10.26 3.72
C ASN A 92 15.80 10.31 4.43
N GLN A 93 16.82 10.89 3.78
CA GLN A 93 18.19 11.05 4.31
C GLN A 93 18.77 9.73 4.85
N LYS A 94 18.59 8.66 4.07
CA LYS A 94 19.06 7.31 4.41
C LYS A 94 19.37 6.52 3.14
N TRP A 95 20.07 5.40 3.27
CA TRP A 95 20.18 4.45 2.17
C TRP A 95 18.84 3.76 1.88
N ALA A 96 18.53 3.56 0.60
CA ALA A 96 17.39 2.79 0.15
C ALA A 96 17.60 1.33 0.59
N TRP A 97 17.00 0.94 1.71
CA TRP A 97 17.18 -0.36 2.35
C TRP A 97 15.87 -0.89 2.91
N TYR A 98 15.55 -2.14 2.58
CA TYR A 98 14.43 -2.89 3.14
C TYR A 98 14.93 -4.00 4.07
N GLY A 99 14.88 -3.73 5.36
CA GLY A 99 15.32 -4.65 6.40
C GLY A 99 15.78 -3.91 7.65
N THR A 100 16.22 -4.68 8.63
CA THR A 100 16.83 -4.16 9.86
C THR A 100 18.34 -3.99 9.68
N TYR A 101 18.99 -3.34 10.66
CA TYR A 101 20.44 -3.34 10.76
C TYR A 101 21.02 -4.76 10.89
N ASN A 102 20.35 -5.65 11.64
CA ASN A 102 20.82 -7.04 11.80
C ASN A 102 20.87 -7.80 10.47
N ASP A 103 19.92 -7.51 9.56
CA ASP A 103 19.97 -8.05 8.20
C ASP A 103 21.20 -7.54 7.45
N LEU A 104 21.48 -6.24 7.54
CA LEU A 104 22.64 -5.62 6.90
C LEU A 104 23.95 -6.17 7.46
N HIS A 105 24.06 -6.32 8.78
CA HIS A 105 25.23 -6.88 9.45
C HIS A 105 25.51 -8.32 9.02
N ARG A 106 24.50 -9.20 9.06
CA ARG A 106 24.63 -10.59 8.60
C ARG A 106 25.07 -10.67 7.14
N ILE A 107 24.49 -9.83 6.28
CA ILE A 107 24.87 -9.76 4.86
C ILE A 107 26.31 -9.25 4.72
N GLY A 108 26.71 -8.26 5.51
CA GLY A 108 28.08 -7.76 5.57
C GLY A 108 29.10 -8.84 5.92
N GLU A 109 28.81 -9.65 6.94
CA GLU A 109 29.64 -10.80 7.32
C GLU A 109 29.78 -11.80 6.16
N ALA A 110 28.66 -12.13 5.51
CA ALA A 110 28.63 -13.10 4.42
C ALA A 110 29.36 -12.60 3.16
N LEU A 111 29.31 -11.29 2.88
CA LEU A 111 30.01 -10.67 1.75
C LEU A 111 31.50 -10.49 2.02
N SER A 112 31.90 -10.24 3.27
CA SER A 112 33.30 -10.09 3.69
C SER A 112 34.09 -9.11 2.80
N LEU A 113 33.47 -7.98 2.44
CA LEU A 113 34.08 -6.95 1.59
C LEU A 113 35.32 -6.36 2.24
N ARG A 114 36.39 -6.19 1.46
CA ARG A 114 37.67 -5.68 1.95
C ARG A 114 37.91 -4.26 1.46
N ASP A 115 38.34 -3.39 2.38
CA ASP A 115 38.82 -2.07 2.02
C ASP A 115 40.03 -2.17 1.10
N PRO A 116 40.00 -1.61 -0.11
CA PRO A 116 41.12 -1.65 -1.05
C PRO A 116 42.41 -1.05 -0.49
N LYS A 117 42.31 -0.10 0.44
CA LYS A 117 43.47 0.61 1.01
C LYS A 117 44.11 -0.16 2.14
N THR A 118 43.31 -0.75 3.02
CA THR A 118 43.79 -1.39 4.26
C THR A 118 43.78 -2.92 4.20
N GLY A 119 43.05 -3.51 3.26
CA GLY A 119 42.85 -4.97 3.13
C GLY A 119 41.95 -5.58 4.20
N ASN A 120 41.48 -4.78 5.17
CA ASN A 120 40.64 -5.20 6.27
C ASN A 120 39.18 -5.38 5.82
N ILE A 121 38.46 -6.29 6.46
CA ILE A 121 37.03 -6.47 6.20
C ILE A 121 36.28 -5.24 6.71
N ILE A 122 35.45 -4.65 5.86
CA ILE A 122 34.55 -3.56 6.20
C ILE A 122 33.24 -4.17 6.68
N MET A 123 32.84 -3.79 7.89
CA MET A 123 31.56 -4.19 8.48
C MET A 123 30.62 -2.98 8.59
N PRO A 124 29.33 -3.13 8.23
CA PRO A 124 28.36 -2.08 8.46
C PRO A 124 28.07 -1.93 9.96
N GLU A 125 27.82 -0.70 10.37
CA GLU A 125 27.40 -0.30 11.73
C GLU A 125 25.95 0.18 11.71
N GLU A 126 25.32 0.36 12.87
CA GLU A 126 23.92 0.85 12.94
C GLU A 126 23.73 2.18 12.20
N LYS A 127 24.71 3.07 12.32
CA LYS A 127 24.73 4.37 11.63
C LYS A 127 24.97 4.28 10.12
N SER A 128 25.38 3.12 9.59
CA SER A 128 25.66 2.96 8.16
C SER A 128 24.43 3.28 7.31
N LEU A 129 23.24 2.93 7.78
CA LEU A 129 21.97 3.20 7.07
C LEU A 129 21.66 4.69 6.90
N THR A 130 22.21 5.56 7.75
CA THR A 130 22.00 7.01 7.71
C THR A 130 23.28 7.78 7.39
N ASN A 131 24.37 7.09 7.06
CA ASN A 131 25.64 7.71 6.68
C ASN A 131 25.82 7.64 5.14
N PRO A 132 25.72 8.76 4.41
CA PRO A 132 25.89 8.76 2.96
C PRO A 132 27.32 8.42 2.51
N SER A 133 28.31 8.53 3.40
CA SER A 133 29.71 8.21 3.12
C SER A 133 30.14 6.87 3.72
N ASP A 134 29.18 5.99 4.01
CA ASP A 134 29.48 4.68 4.57
C ASP A 134 30.35 3.84 3.62
N PRO A 135 31.50 3.30 4.08
CA PRO A 135 32.45 2.60 3.22
C PRO A 135 31.94 1.23 2.74
N PHE A 136 31.02 0.60 3.49
CA PHE A 136 30.39 -0.65 3.07
C PHE A 136 29.38 -0.37 1.96
N LEU A 137 28.42 0.53 2.19
CA LEU A 137 27.34 0.81 1.21
C LEU A 137 27.83 1.53 -0.06
N ASN A 138 28.95 2.24 0.00
CA ASN A 138 29.62 2.83 -1.16
C ASN A 138 30.71 1.93 -1.78
N HIS A 139 30.80 0.66 -1.41
CA HIS A 139 31.89 -0.18 -1.87
C HIS A 139 31.89 -0.36 -3.39
N HIS A 140 33.05 -0.17 -4.02
CA HIS A 140 33.21 -0.20 -5.47
C HIS A 140 32.77 -1.52 -6.12
N ASP A 141 32.92 -2.66 -5.44
CA ASP A 141 32.49 -3.96 -5.95
C ASP A 141 31.00 -4.01 -6.28
N PHE A 142 30.16 -3.32 -5.50
CA PHE A 142 28.71 -3.28 -5.79
C PHE A 142 28.42 -2.62 -7.14
N PHE A 143 29.25 -1.68 -7.59
CA PHE A 143 29.07 -1.02 -8.87
C PHE A 143 29.48 -1.89 -10.07
N ALA A 144 30.26 -2.94 -9.83
CA ALA A 144 30.86 -3.79 -10.85
C ALA A 144 30.31 -5.24 -10.86
N SER A 145 29.48 -5.63 -9.89
CA SER A 145 29.22 -7.06 -9.63
C SER A 145 28.00 -7.65 -10.34
N THR A 146 26.90 -6.90 -10.48
CA THR A 146 25.62 -7.46 -10.94
C THR A 146 24.95 -6.57 -11.97
N PHE A 147 24.50 -7.17 -13.07
CA PHE A 147 23.99 -6.44 -14.22
C PHE A 147 22.64 -6.98 -14.70
N MET A 148 21.66 -6.10 -14.80
CA MET A 148 20.42 -6.36 -15.52
C MET A 148 20.67 -6.27 -17.02
N ARG A 149 20.37 -7.35 -17.75
CA ARG A 149 20.51 -7.44 -19.21
C ARG A 149 19.13 -7.61 -19.84
N GLY A 150 18.90 -6.95 -20.97
CA GLY A 150 17.60 -7.05 -21.66
C GLY A 150 16.42 -6.52 -20.84
N GLY A 151 16.66 -5.65 -19.86
CA GLY A 151 15.62 -5.04 -19.03
C GLY A 151 15.02 -5.92 -17.94
N LYS A 152 15.59 -7.12 -17.68
CA LYS A 152 15.15 -8.01 -16.58
C LYS A 152 16.33 -8.76 -15.97
N ILE A 153 16.26 -9.04 -14.67
CA ILE A 153 17.18 -9.93 -13.95
C ILE A 153 16.41 -10.74 -12.91
N ALA A 154 16.82 -11.98 -12.70
CA ALA A 154 16.40 -12.79 -11.55
C ALA A 154 17.45 -12.66 -10.44
N LEU A 155 17.00 -12.40 -9.23
CA LEU A 155 17.81 -12.30 -8.03
C LEU A 155 17.34 -13.36 -7.03
N HIS A 156 18.30 -13.99 -6.37
CA HIS A 156 18.15 -15.13 -5.50
C HIS A 156 18.50 -14.75 -4.06
N ALA A 157 17.57 -14.93 -3.13
CA ALA A 157 17.74 -14.47 -1.75
C ALA A 157 18.76 -15.30 -0.94
N ASP A 158 19.17 -16.47 -1.44
CA ASP A 158 20.20 -17.34 -0.86
C ASP A 158 21.63 -16.91 -1.24
N ILE A 159 21.79 -16.07 -2.25
CA ILE A 159 23.10 -15.50 -2.64
C ILE A 159 23.26 -14.15 -1.91
N PRO A 160 24.25 -13.97 -1.00
CA PRO A 160 24.36 -12.77 -0.15
C PRO A 160 24.35 -11.43 -0.91
N LEU A 161 25.03 -11.40 -2.06
CA LEU A 161 25.08 -10.21 -2.92
C LEU A 161 23.73 -9.90 -3.58
N GLU A 162 23.01 -10.93 -4.00
CA GLU A 162 21.70 -10.76 -4.62
C GLU A 162 20.65 -10.44 -3.57
N GLU A 163 20.72 -11.04 -2.37
CA GLU A 163 19.90 -10.66 -1.21
C GLU A 163 20.09 -9.17 -0.88
N PHE A 164 21.34 -8.70 -0.85
CA PHE A 164 21.68 -7.29 -0.66
C PHE A 164 21.00 -6.39 -1.69
N PHE A 165 21.06 -6.75 -2.98
CA PHE A 165 20.39 -5.98 -4.04
C PHE A 165 18.87 -6.06 -3.95
N ILE A 166 18.28 -7.21 -3.62
CA ILE A 166 16.83 -7.34 -3.41
C ILE A 166 16.39 -6.34 -2.34
N ARG A 167 17.06 -6.31 -1.18
CA ARG A 167 16.71 -5.40 -0.07
C ARG A 167 16.93 -3.94 -0.42
N THR A 168 17.99 -3.63 -1.14
CA THR A 168 18.26 -2.26 -1.62
C THR A 168 17.14 -1.77 -2.53
N TYR A 169 16.75 -2.58 -3.51
CA TYR A 169 15.75 -2.20 -4.50
C TYR A 169 14.30 -2.27 -3.95
N MET A 170 14.03 -3.09 -2.94
CA MET A 170 12.75 -3.03 -2.19
C MET A 170 12.64 -1.79 -1.29
N GLY A 171 13.77 -1.24 -0.84
CA GLY A 171 13.80 -0.04 -0.01
C GLY A 171 13.76 1.25 -0.82
N ASN A 172 13.81 1.17 -2.14
CA ASN A 172 13.86 2.32 -3.03
C ASN A 172 12.45 2.82 -3.36
N PRO A 173 12.10 4.06 -2.99
CA PRO A 173 10.77 4.61 -3.24
C PRO A 173 10.45 4.83 -4.73
N GLU A 174 11.43 4.85 -5.62
CA GLU A 174 11.23 4.95 -7.08
C GLU A 174 10.86 3.62 -7.72
N ILE A 175 11.01 2.50 -6.99
CA ILE A 175 10.76 1.16 -7.50
C ILE A 175 9.36 0.73 -7.15
N LYS A 176 8.59 0.37 -8.18
CA LYS A 176 7.24 -0.14 -7.98
C LYS A 176 7.31 -1.51 -7.34
N ASN A 177 6.92 -1.58 -6.08
CA ASN A 177 6.77 -2.84 -5.36
C ASN A 177 5.28 -3.10 -5.11
N PRO A 178 4.62 -3.94 -5.92
CA PRO A 178 3.21 -4.26 -5.72
C PRO A 178 2.95 -5.04 -4.41
N MET A 179 4.01 -5.50 -3.74
CA MET A 179 3.94 -6.28 -2.51
C MET A 179 4.01 -5.42 -1.24
N LEU A 180 4.40 -4.14 -1.35
CA LEU A 180 4.52 -3.24 -0.21
C LEU A 180 3.58 -2.04 -0.41
N ASN A 181 2.87 -1.65 0.66
CA ASN A 181 2.17 -0.36 0.70
C ASN A 181 3.20 0.75 0.91
N GLN A 182 3.98 1.04 -0.13
CA GLN A 182 4.96 2.11 -0.16
C GLN A 182 4.49 3.21 -1.11
N SER A 183 4.70 4.46 -0.70
CA SER A 183 4.54 5.63 -1.57
C SER A 183 5.55 5.51 -2.71
N SER A 184 5.09 5.38 -3.95
CA SER A 184 5.97 5.35 -5.11
C SER A 184 6.26 6.76 -5.60
N ILE A 185 7.53 7.10 -5.78
CA ILE A 185 7.94 8.35 -6.44
C ILE A 185 7.98 8.09 -7.95
N THR A 186 7.22 8.87 -8.71
CA THR A 186 7.21 8.78 -10.16
C THR A 186 8.39 9.54 -10.73
N VAL A 187 9.31 8.85 -11.41
CA VAL A 187 10.47 9.45 -12.10
C VAL A 187 10.27 9.37 -13.62
N ALA A 188 10.84 10.34 -14.36
CA ALA A 188 10.88 10.31 -15.81
C ALA A 188 11.82 9.19 -16.30
N GLY A 189 11.40 8.44 -17.33
CA GLY A 189 12.17 7.34 -17.91
C GLY A 189 11.67 5.94 -17.55
N ALA A 190 12.61 5.01 -17.49
CA ALA A 190 12.40 3.57 -17.28
C ALA A 190 12.02 3.25 -15.83
N GLU A 191 10.74 3.01 -15.53
CA GLU A 191 10.32 2.57 -14.20
C GLU A 191 10.84 1.15 -13.94
N LEU A 192 11.32 0.85 -12.74
CA LEU A 192 11.63 -0.53 -12.33
C LEU A 192 10.51 -1.07 -11.47
N ALA A 193 10.16 -2.33 -11.67
CA ALA A 193 9.27 -3.06 -10.79
C ALA A 193 9.98 -4.30 -10.25
N ILE A 194 9.74 -4.56 -8.98
CA ILE A 194 10.18 -5.77 -8.30
C ILE A 194 8.98 -6.71 -8.11
N TRP A 195 9.14 -7.99 -8.43
CA TRP A 195 8.05 -8.96 -8.32
C TRP A 195 8.56 -10.38 -8.03
N SER A 196 7.73 -11.22 -7.44
CA SER A 196 8.04 -12.63 -7.18
C SER A 196 6.85 -13.52 -7.57
N PRO A 197 7.08 -14.65 -8.29
CA PRO A 197 5.99 -15.56 -8.67
C PRO A 197 5.19 -16.07 -7.48
N GLN A 198 5.87 -16.46 -6.39
CA GLN A 198 5.20 -16.99 -5.20
C GLN A 198 4.30 -15.94 -4.54
N THR A 199 4.76 -14.68 -4.52
CA THR A 199 3.94 -13.62 -3.95
C THR A 199 2.79 -13.25 -4.88
N GLU A 200 3.01 -13.25 -6.19
CA GLU A 200 1.93 -13.03 -7.14
C GLU A 200 0.86 -14.11 -7.03
N THR A 201 1.25 -15.39 -6.88
CA THR A 201 0.31 -16.48 -6.58
C THR A 201 -0.42 -16.25 -5.26
N LYS A 202 0.27 -15.79 -4.21
CA LYS A 202 -0.35 -15.49 -2.90
C LYS A 202 -1.37 -14.35 -3.02
N ILE A 203 -1.00 -13.24 -3.66
CA ILE A 203 -1.89 -12.09 -3.88
C ILE A 203 -3.09 -12.49 -4.73
N ARG A 204 -2.89 -13.29 -5.78
CA ARG A 204 -3.99 -13.82 -6.59
C ARG A 204 -4.90 -14.73 -5.74
N LYS A 205 -4.33 -15.59 -4.90
CA LYS A 205 -5.08 -16.46 -3.99
C LYS A 205 -5.87 -15.65 -2.97
N GLU A 206 -5.27 -14.64 -2.34
CA GLU A 206 -5.93 -13.74 -1.40
C GLU A 206 -7.09 -12.99 -2.07
N LYS A 207 -6.92 -12.49 -3.30
CA LYS A 207 -8.01 -11.86 -4.07
C LYS A 207 -9.15 -12.81 -4.39
N VAL A 208 -8.83 -14.05 -4.77
CA VAL A 208 -9.84 -15.10 -5.00
C VAL A 208 -10.54 -15.44 -3.69
N GLU A 209 -9.83 -15.56 -2.58
CA GLU A 209 -10.42 -15.80 -1.25
C GLU A 209 -11.29 -14.63 -0.79
N GLU A 210 -10.91 -13.37 -1.06
CA GLU A 210 -11.73 -12.18 -0.78
C GLU A 210 -13.00 -12.17 -1.64
N GLU A 211 -12.91 -12.52 -2.93
CA GLU A 211 -14.06 -12.63 -3.82
C GLU A 211 -15.00 -13.76 -3.40
N ASP A 212 -14.47 -14.96 -3.16
CA ASP A 212 -15.23 -16.12 -2.70
C ASP A 212 -15.91 -15.82 -1.36
N SER A 213 -15.20 -15.18 -0.43
CA SER A 213 -15.75 -14.75 0.85
C SER A 213 -16.87 -13.72 0.66
N ALA A 214 -16.69 -12.72 -0.21
CA ALA A 214 -17.69 -11.69 -0.47
C ALA A 214 -18.97 -12.31 -1.06
N ILE A 215 -18.82 -13.24 -2.00
CA ILE A 215 -19.95 -13.96 -2.61
C ILE A 215 -20.63 -14.86 -1.57
N GLU A 216 -19.86 -15.56 -0.72
CA GLU A 216 -20.41 -16.41 0.34
C GLU A 216 -21.19 -15.59 1.37
N PHE A 217 -20.65 -14.45 1.82
CA PHE A 217 -21.37 -13.51 2.68
C PHE A 217 -22.67 -13.05 2.03
N LEU A 218 -22.64 -12.66 0.74
CA LEU A 218 -23.83 -12.21 0.01
C LEU A 218 -24.88 -13.31 -0.10
N ARG A 219 -24.47 -14.55 -0.36
CA ARG A 219 -25.37 -15.70 -0.49
C ARG A 219 -26.07 -16.04 0.83
N ASN A 220 -25.38 -15.84 1.95
CA ASN A 220 -25.86 -16.26 3.28
C ASN A 220 -26.54 -15.13 4.07
N MET A 221 -26.55 -13.89 3.58
CA MET A 221 -27.20 -12.76 4.27
C MET A 221 -28.69 -12.63 3.93
N SER A 222 -29.48 -12.15 4.91
CA SER A 222 -30.90 -11.86 4.71
C SER A 222 -31.13 -10.72 3.72
N VAL A 223 -32.32 -10.67 3.12
CA VAL A 223 -32.72 -9.60 2.19
C VAL A 223 -32.64 -8.23 2.86
N ASP A 224 -33.08 -8.09 4.12
CA ASP A 224 -32.98 -6.82 4.86
C ASP A 224 -31.53 -6.33 4.98
N ARG A 225 -30.60 -7.27 5.23
CA ARG A 225 -29.18 -6.96 5.31
C ARG A 225 -28.62 -6.56 3.94
N GLN A 226 -29.06 -7.21 2.87
CA GLN A 226 -28.73 -6.81 1.49
C GLN A 226 -29.23 -5.39 1.21
N LEU A 227 -30.46 -5.06 1.58
CA LEU A 227 -31.04 -3.72 1.41
C LEU A 227 -30.24 -2.66 2.18
N HIS A 228 -29.87 -2.91 3.44
CA HIS A 228 -29.04 -1.97 4.20
C HIS A 228 -27.67 -1.75 3.53
N ILE A 229 -27.02 -2.82 3.06
CA ILE A 229 -25.73 -2.70 2.35
C ILE A 229 -25.92 -1.91 1.05
N ALA A 230 -26.96 -2.21 0.27
CA ALA A 230 -27.26 -1.50 -0.97
C ALA A 230 -27.57 -0.01 -0.72
N GLN A 231 -28.30 0.34 0.34
CA GLN A 231 -28.55 1.73 0.75
C GLN A 231 -27.24 2.48 1.03
N ILE A 232 -26.28 1.83 1.70
CA ILE A 232 -24.99 2.43 2.05
C ILE A 232 -24.11 2.56 0.80
N MET A 233 -23.99 1.46 0.05
CA MET A 233 -23.09 1.39 -1.09
C MET A 233 -23.61 2.19 -2.28
N GLN A 234 -24.93 2.29 -2.42
CA GLN A 234 -25.65 2.87 -3.57
C GLN A 234 -25.05 2.36 -4.89
N PRO A 235 -25.18 1.06 -5.20
CA PRO A 235 -24.89 0.57 -6.54
C PRO A 235 -25.79 1.30 -7.55
N THR A 236 -25.41 1.27 -8.84
CA THR A 236 -26.19 1.90 -9.91
C THR A 236 -27.65 1.43 -9.84
N SER A 237 -28.61 2.35 -10.03
CA SER A 237 -30.04 2.04 -10.01
C SER A 237 -30.63 1.57 -8.66
N PHE A 238 -30.08 1.98 -7.51
CA PHE A 238 -30.62 1.61 -6.19
C PHE A 238 -32.15 1.79 -6.03
N ASP A 239 -32.70 2.90 -6.53
CA ASP A 239 -34.14 3.21 -6.46
C ASP A 239 -35.01 2.23 -7.28
N GLU A 240 -34.41 1.48 -8.22
CA GLU A 240 -35.07 0.45 -9.03
C GLU A 240 -34.94 -0.96 -8.42
N LEU A 241 -34.11 -1.12 -7.36
CA LEU A 241 -33.86 -2.41 -6.70
C LEU A 241 -34.89 -2.72 -5.60
N THR A 242 -35.67 -1.72 -5.17
CA THR A 242 -36.69 -1.89 -4.13
C THR A 242 -37.88 -2.67 -4.68
N GLY A 243 -38.00 -3.93 -4.25
CA GLY A 243 -39.11 -4.83 -4.61
C GLY A 243 -38.72 -6.04 -5.45
N ASP A 244 -37.48 -6.11 -5.95
CA ASP A 244 -36.94 -7.26 -6.68
C ASP A 244 -35.67 -7.80 -5.99
N ASN A 245 -35.86 -8.89 -5.24
CA ASN A 245 -34.79 -9.52 -4.47
C ASN A 245 -33.71 -10.14 -5.37
N GLU A 246 -34.06 -10.62 -6.56
CA GLU A 246 -33.09 -11.21 -7.48
C GLU A 246 -32.22 -10.12 -8.11
N LEU A 247 -32.83 -9.01 -8.52
CA LEU A 247 -32.11 -7.87 -9.06
C LEU A 247 -31.19 -7.23 -8.01
N LEU A 248 -31.67 -7.06 -6.77
CA LEU A 248 -30.87 -6.60 -5.64
C LEU A 248 -29.63 -7.48 -5.42
N TYR A 249 -29.82 -8.81 -5.42
CA TYR A 249 -28.73 -9.75 -5.27
C TYR A 249 -27.73 -9.64 -6.43
N MET A 250 -28.22 -9.56 -7.67
CA MET A 250 -27.36 -9.43 -8.85
C MET A 250 -26.52 -8.15 -8.82
N GLU A 251 -27.12 -7.02 -8.44
CA GLU A 251 -26.37 -5.76 -8.38
C GLU A 251 -25.39 -5.69 -7.21
N LEU A 252 -25.73 -6.24 -6.06
CA LEU A 252 -24.76 -6.40 -4.98
C LEU A 252 -23.64 -7.35 -5.38
N ARG A 253 -23.92 -8.41 -6.13
CA ARG A 253 -22.91 -9.36 -6.58
C ARG A 253 -21.93 -8.70 -7.55
N ASP A 254 -22.43 -8.09 -8.61
CA ASP A 254 -21.60 -7.63 -9.73
C ASP A 254 -21.09 -6.20 -9.48
N GLY A 255 -21.95 -5.31 -8.96
CA GLY A 255 -21.61 -3.92 -8.66
C GLY A 255 -20.79 -3.71 -7.39
N CYS A 256 -20.87 -4.64 -6.42
CA CYS A 256 -20.19 -4.52 -5.12
C CYS A 256 -19.21 -5.67 -4.84
N ALA A 257 -19.70 -6.91 -4.66
CA ALA A 257 -18.92 -8.04 -4.16
C ALA A 257 -17.78 -8.47 -5.10
N LYS A 258 -17.98 -8.38 -6.42
CA LYS A 258 -16.94 -8.66 -7.44
C LYS A 258 -16.18 -7.42 -7.91
N ASN A 259 -16.63 -6.24 -7.52
CA ASN A 259 -16.11 -5.00 -8.06
C ASN A 259 -14.81 -4.59 -7.37
N THR A 260 -13.69 -4.78 -8.06
CA THR A 260 -12.35 -4.43 -7.56
C THR A 260 -11.93 -2.99 -7.90
N ALA A 261 -12.80 -2.19 -8.51
CA ALA A 261 -12.51 -0.78 -8.80
C ALA A 261 -12.41 0.02 -7.50
N LYS A 262 -11.45 0.96 -7.45
CA LYS A 262 -11.33 1.91 -6.34
C LYS A 262 -12.37 3.02 -6.46
N SER A 263 -12.94 3.45 -5.34
CA SER A 263 -13.91 4.53 -5.28
C SER A 263 -13.47 5.63 -4.33
N SER A 264 -13.52 6.88 -4.78
CA SER A 264 -13.30 8.05 -3.92
C SER A 264 -14.38 8.17 -2.83
N LYS A 265 -15.60 7.67 -3.09
CA LYS A 265 -16.69 7.56 -2.10
C LYS A 265 -16.26 6.80 -0.85
N PHE A 266 -15.35 5.84 -0.99
CA PHE A 266 -14.87 4.99 0.09
C PHE A 266 -13.41 5.26 0.45
N GLY A 267 -12.92 6.50 0.27
CA GLY A 267 -11.56 6.88 0.64
C GLY A 267 -10.47 6.15 -0.15
N GLY A 268 -10.78 5.70 -1.38
CA GLY A 268 -9.84 4.99 -2.24
C GLY A 268 -9.79 3.46 -2.02
N SER A 269 -10.64 2.91 -1.14
CA SER A 269 -10.84 1.46 -1.06
C SER A 269 -11.57 0.93 -2.29
N THR A 270 -11.48 -0.38 -2.53
CA THR A 270 -12.27 -1.05 -3.56
C THR A 270 -13.73 -1.20 -3.12
N TRP A 271 -14.66 -1.30 -4.08
CA TRP A 271 -16.06 -1.62 -3.79
C TRP A 271 -16.19 -2.94 -3.03
N GLN A 272 -15.48 -3.99 -3.46
CA GLN A 272 -15.42 -5.30 -2.79
C GLN A 272 -14.92 -5.22 -1.35
N SER A 273 -13.82 -4.50 -1.10
CA SER A 273 -13.29 -4.33 0.27
C SER A 273 -14.29 -3.63 1.18
N ARG A 274 -14.98 -2.61 0.65
CA ARG A 274 -16.03 -1.91 1.40
C ARG A 274 -17.24 -2.81 1.65
N PHE A 275 -17.65 -3.60 0.67
CA PHE A 275 -18.72 -4.59 0.82
C PHE A 275 -18.40 -5.58 1.94
N LEU A 276 -17.19 -6.17 1.95
CA LEU A 276 -16.75 -7.10 2.99
C LEU A 276 -16.79 -6.47 4.38
N GLN A 277 -16.35 -5.21 4.53
CA GLN A 277 -16.42 -4.49 5.81
C GLN A 277 -17.87 -4.35 6.30
N LEU A 278 -18.81 -4.01 5.42
CA LEU A 278 -20.23 -3.90 5.77
C LEU A 278 -20.85 -5.27 6.05
N ALA A 279 -20.50 -6.28 5.27
CA ALA A 279 -20.98 -7.66 5.44
C ALA A 279 -20.53 -8.29 6.76
N GLN A 280 -19.43 -7.84 7.36
CA GLN A 280 -18.92 -8.28 8.66
C GLN A 280 -19.41 -7.42 9.85
N MET A 281 -20.07 -6.29 9.59
CA MET A 281 -20.55 -5.37 10.62
C MET A 281 -21.76 -5.93 11.39
N LYS A 282 -21.98 -5.54 12.65
CA LYS A 282 -23.18 -6.01 13.38
C LYS A 282 -24.46 -5.45 12.75
N ASP A 283 -25.57 -6.18 12.84
CA ASP A 283 -26.85 -5.77 12.23
C ASP A 283 -27.32 -4.39 12.69
N ALA A 284 -27.26 -4.12 14.00
CA ALA A 284 -27.68 -2.83 14.56
C ALA A 284 -26.83 -1.66 14.03
N GLU A 285 -25.52 -1.87 13.91
CA GLU A 285 -24.56 -0.88 13.40
C GLU A 285 -24.81 -0.60 11.91
N LEU A 286 -25.03 -1.67 11.14
CA LEU A 286 -25.34 -1.59 9.71
C LEU A 286 -26.68 -0.88 9.46
N HIS A 287 -27.72 -1.24 10.21
CA HIS A 287 -29.03 -0.60 10.13
C HIS A 287 -28.95 0.90 10.47
N THR A 288 -28.25 1.24 11.54
CA THR A 288 -28.03 2.63 11.95
C THR A 288 -27.35 3.43 10.84
N MET A 289 -26.30 2.87 10.25
CA MET A 289 -25.58 3.51 9.15
C MET A 289 -26.46 3.69 7.90
N ALA A 290 -27.27 2.69 7.55
CA ALA A 290 -28.17 2.75 6.41
C ALA A 290 -29.23 3.86 6.58
N GLN A 291 -29.87 3.96 7.74
CA GLN A 291 -30.87 4.99 8.03
C GLN A 291 -30.28 6.40 8.04
N ILE A 292 -29.05 6.60 8.53
CA ILE A 292 -28.38 7.92 8.46
C ILE A 292 -28.12 8.32 7.02
N ILE A 293 -27.70 7.38 6.17
CA ILE A 293 -27.47 7.65 4.74
C ILE A 293 -28.79 7.97 4.04
N ASP A 294 -29.88 7.27 4.36
CA ASP A 294 -31.21 7.55 3.84
C ASP A 294 -31.75 8.92 4.29
N ALA A 295 -31.65 9.23 5.58
CA ALA A 295 -32.05 10.53 6.10
C ALA A 295 -31.23 11.67 5.45
N LYS A 296 -29.95 11.42 5.16
CA LYS A 296 -29.10 12.36 4.44
C LYS A 296 -29.52 12.54 2.98
N SER A 297 -29.83 11.48 2.24
CA SER A 297 -30.31 11.59 0.85
C SER A 297 -31.64 12.35 0.78
N LYS A 298 -32.54 12.11 1.75
CA LYS A 298 -33.82 12.81 1.95
C LYS A 298 -33.68 14.21 2.56
N ARG A 299 -32.45 14.72 2.74
CA ARG A 299 -32.12 16.08 3.24
C ARG A 299 -32.64 16.38 4.65
N ALA A 300 -32.75 15.36 5.51
CA ALA A 300 -33.04 15.55 6.95
C ALA A 300 -31.98 16.43 7.63
N PHE A 301 -30.73 16.30 7.18
CA PHE A 301 -29.61 17.07 7.71
C PHE A 301 -29.29 18.29 6.86
N THR A 302 -28.99 19.40 7.52
CA THR A 302 -28.43 20.60 6.90
C THR A 302 -27.01 20.84 7.39
N ARG A 303 -26.14 21.37 6.51
CA ARG A 303 -24.76 21.70 6.88
C ARG A 303 -24.63 23.20 7.03
N LYS A 304 -24.29 23.67 8.24
CA LYS A 304 -24.02 25.08 8.55
C LYS A 304 -22.72 25.17 9.32
N GLU A 305 -21.85 26.11 8.94
CA GLU A 305 -20.55 26.34 9.58
C GLU A 305 -19.68 25.07 9.67
N GLY A 306 -19.79 24.18 8.67
CA GLY A 306 -19.04 22.93 8.62
C GLY A 306 -19.56 21.80 9.54
N VAL A 307 -20.72 21.98 10.19
CA VAL A 307 -21.30 21.01 11.14
C VAL A 307 -22.71 20.60 10.69
N TYR A 308 -23.09 19.35 10.94
CA TYR A 308 -24.45 18.87 10.66
C TYR A 308 -25.48 19.40 11.67
N HIS A 309 -26.68 19.65 11.18
CA HIS A 309 -27.84 20.07 11.96
C HIS A 309 -29.05 19.21 11.58
N LEU A 310 -29.87 18.84 12.57
CA LEU A 310 -31.11 18.09 12.40
C LEU A 310 -32.27 18.91 12.98
N GLY A 311 -33.27 19.26 12.17
CA GLY A 311 -34.40 20.08 12.63
C GLY A 311 -34.00 21.44 13.23
N GLY A 312 -32.89 22.02 12.76
CA GLY A 312 -32.33 23.28 13.27
C GLY A 312 -31.41 23.13 14.50
N LEU A 313 -31.35 21.95 15.12
CA LEU A 313 -30.45 21.66 16.24
C LEU A 313 -29.06 21.29 15.72
N LYS A 314 -28.02 21.91 16.30
CA LYS A 314 -26.61 21.64 15.97
C LYS A 314 -26.18 20.30 16.56
N LEU A 315 -25.60 19.43 15.74
CA LEU A 315 -25.03 18.15 16.17
C LEU A 315 -23.53 18.35 16.44
N GLU A 316 -23.15 18.49 17.70
CA GLU A 316 -21.75 18.80 18.04
C GLU A 316 -20.77 17.76 17.51
N ASN A 317 -19.59 18.22 17.08
CA ASN A 317 -18.48 17.39 16.58
C ASN A 317 -18.77 16.56 15.32
N THR A 318 -19.82 16.88 14.55
CA THR A 318 -20.16 16.19 13.29
C THR A 318 -19.62 16.91 12.05
N LYS A 319 -18.30 16.89 11.81
CA LYS A 319 -17.68 17.66 10.72
C LYS A 319 -17.72 16.93 9.37
N ASN A 320 -17.76 15.61 9.40
CA ASN A 320 -17.83 14.75 8.22
C ASN A 320 -18.84 13.60 8.43
N ASP A 321 -19.04 12.77 7.41
CA ASP A 321 -20.02 11.66 7.44
C ASP A 321 -19.69 10.59 8.50
N ASN A 322 -18.40 10.29 8.70
CA ASN A 322 -17.98 9.33 9.72
C ASN A 322 -18.25 9.87 11.12
N ASP A 323 -18.05 11.17 11.33
CA ASP A 323 -18.37 11.82 12.61
C ASP A 323 -19.88 11.80 12.88
N LEU A 324 -20.70 12.03 11.84
CA LEU A 324 -22.16 11.98 11.92
C LEU A 324 -22.65 10.57 12.28
N ILE A 325 -22.10 9.53 11.63
CA ILE A 325 -22.41 8.14 11.96
C ILE A 325 -22.00 7.82 13.40
N SER A 326 -20.79 8.21 13.79
CA SER A 326 -20.28 7.99 15.15
C SER A 326 -21.12 8.71 16.22
N TYR A 327 -21.67 9.88 15.89
CA TYR A 327 -22.58 10.63 16.77
C TYR A 327 -23.84 9.82 17.09
N PHE A 328 -24.50 9.25 16.09
CA PHE A 328 -25.74 8.48 16.30
C PHE A 328 -25.52 7.07 16.86
N MET A 329 -24.31 6.53 16.71
CA MET A 329 -23.90 5.27 17.33
C MET A 329 -23.62 5.42 18.85
N ASN A 330 -23.59 6.65 19.36
CA ASN A 330 -23.43 6.91 20.78
C ASN A 330 -24.78 6.80 21.51
N PRO A 331 -24.92 5.91 22.52
CA PRO A 331 -26.17 5.74 23.26
C PRO A 331 -26.70 7.03 23.92
N LYS A 332 -25.82 8.01 24.18
CA LYS A 332 -26.22 9.30 24.76
C LYS A 332 -27.07 10.17 23.82
N ASN A 333 -27.09 9.85 22.53
CA ASN A 333 -27.76 10.63 21.49
C ASN A 333 -29.01 9.91 20.93
N MET A 334 -29.54 8.91 21.66
CA MET A 334 -30.74 8.16 21.23
C MET A 334 -31.98 9.04 21.06
N ASP A 335 -32.11 10.12 21.82
CA ASP A 335 -33.20 11.10 21.67
C ASP A 335 -33.20 11.78 20.29
N MET A 336 -32.01 11.97 19.71
CA MET A 336 -31.84 12.50 18.36
C MET A 336 -32.02 11.40 17.30
N TRP A 337 -31.82 10.14 17.67
CA TRP A 337 -32.09 8.98 16.82
C TRP A 337 -33.58 8.83 16.53
N ASP A 338 -34.42 8.95 17.56
CA ASP A 338 -35.88 8.86 17.41
C ASP A 338 -36.41 9.89 16.40
N LYS A 339 -35.82 11.11 16.39
CA LYS A 339 -36.16 12.15 15.40
C LYS A 339 -35.82 11.77 13.96
N ILE A 340 -34.79 10.96 13.75
CA ILE A 340 -34.46 10.44 12.41
C ILE A 340 -35.50 9.40 12.00
N VAL A 341 -35.83 8.48 12.89
CA VAL A 341 -36.83 7.44 12.63
C VAL A 341 -38.17 8.08 12.29
N ASP A 342 -38.64 9.02 13.12
CA ASP A 342 -39.87 9.78 12.88
C ASP A 342 -39.84 10.54 11.55
N PHE A 343 -38.71 11.15 11.20
CA PHE A 343 -38.56 11.87 9.92
C PHE A 343 -38.70 10.92 8.73
N LEU A 344 -38.03 9.76 8.79
CA LEU A 344 -38.05 8.77 7.71
C LEU A 344 -39.44 8.16 7.53
N GLU A 345 -40.12 7.79 8.62
CA GLU A 345 -41.47 7.22 8.58
C GLU A 345 -42.53 8.20 8.05
N ASN A 346 -42.37 9.50 8.32
CA ASN A 346 -43.29 10.53 7.83
C ASN A 346 -42.95 11.06 6.43
N PHE A 347 -41.75 10.79 5.92
CA PHE A 347 -41.37 11.14 4.56
C PHE A 347 -41.99 10.21 3.51
N GLU A 348 -42.31 8.97 3.90
CA GLU A 348 -42.90 7.95 3.03
C GLU A 348 -44.43 8.00 2.96
N LYS A 349 -45.06 8.92 3.71
CA LYS A 349 -46.50 9.25 3.65
C LYS A 349 -46.75 10.52 2.86
#